data_AF-A0A3S3RGX4-F1
#
_entry.id   AF-A0A3S3RGX4-F1
#
_cell.length_a   1.000
_cell.length_b   1.000
_cell.length_c   1.000
_cell.angle_alpha   90.00
_cell.angle_beta   90.00
_cell.angle_gamma   90.00
#
_symmetry.space_group_name_H-M   'P 1'
#
loop_
_entity.id
_entity.type
_entity.pdbx_description
1 polymer ?
#
loop_
_entity_poly.entity_id
_entity_poly.type
_entity_poly.pdbx_seq_one_letter_code
_entity_poly.pdbx_strand_id
1 'polypeptide(L)'
;QSLKAVLQYAYEGFAETGDFTPLQLLSLISLVHEYQFDELFQDSVNKFKFEFIANDNIAQVFDVTTLCEIDSILEKCWIFLEENSETIVSNLDLFSTFSLEMVNAIVLRDTFYANEIDIFNAVMAWHQ
;
A
#
# COMPACT_ATOMS: atom_id res chain seq x y z
N GLN A 1 -7.59 -14.05 9.60
CA GLN A 1 -8.68 -13.25 10.21
C GLN A 1 -9.49 -12.53 9.14
N SER A 2 -8.85 -11.91 8.14
CA SER A 2 -9.55 -11.23 7.03
C SER A 2 -10.53 -12.13 6.25
N LEU A 3 -10.12 -13.34 5.84
CA LEU A 3 -11.04 -14.31 5.20
C LEU A 3 -12.22 -14.72 6.10
N LYS A 4 -12.01 -14.81 7.42
CA LYS A 4 -13.10 -15.09 8.37
C LYS A 4 -14.12 -13.95 8.39
N ALA A 5 -13.67 -12.71 8.34
CA ALA A 5 -14.56 -11.55 8.29
C ALA A 5 -15.35 -11.49 6.98
N VAL A 6 -14.73 -11.84 5.84
CA VAL A 6 -15.44 -11.97 4.55
C VAL A 6 -16.53 -13.03 4.62
N LEU A 7 -16.22 -14.21 5.16
CA LEU A 7 -17.22 -15.27 5.35
C LEU A 7 -18.33 -14.81 6.29
N GLN A 8 -17.99 -14.19 7.41
CA GLN A 8 -18.97 -13.67 8.36
C GLN A 8 -19.91 -12.66 7.69
N TYR A 9 -19.36 -11.71 6.92
CA TYR A 9 -20.16 -10.75 6.15
C TYR A 9 -21.10 -11.45 5.16
N ALA A 10 -20.63 -12.48 4.44
CA ALA A 10 -21.45 -13.23 3.50
C ALA A 10 -22.63 -13.98 4.16
N TYR A 11 -22.48 -14.41 5.42
CA TYR A 11 -23.53 -15.13 6.15
C TYR A 11 -24.44 -14.22 6.99
N GLU A 12 -23.89 -13.17 7.59
CA GLU A 12 -24.58 -12.34 8.60
C GLU A 12 -24.92 -10.92 8.10
N GLY A 13 -24.34 -10.49 6.97
CA GLY A 13 -24.49 -9.14 6.43
C GLY A 13 -23.67 -8.07 7.15
N PHE A 14 -22.88 -8.45 8.16
CA PHE A 14 -21.94 -7.56 8.85
C PHE A 14 -20.67 -8.32 9.24
N ALA A 15 -19.56 -7.59 9.42
CA ALA A 15 -18.31 -8.15 9.93
C ALA A 15 -17.66 -7.21 10.93
N GLU A 16 -17.21 -7.76 12.05
CA GLU A 16 -16.45 -7.02 13.06
C GLU A 16 -14.99 -6.90 12.61
N THR A 17 -14.56 -5.67 12.29
CA THR A 17 -13.20 -5.37 11.79
C THR A 17 -12.45 -4.39 12.70
N GLY A 18 -12.91 -4.17 13.94
CA GLY A 18 -12.40 -3.12 14.83
C GLY A 18 -10.93 -3.33 15.26
N ASP A 19 -10.50 -4.58 15.39
CA ASP A 19 -9.17 -4.94 15.92
C ASP A 19 -8.15 -5.30 14.83
N PHE A 20 -8.42 -4.93 13.57
CA PHE A 20 -7.57 -5.34 12.46
C PHE A 20 -6.27 -4.54 12.44
N THR A 21 -5.13 -5.24 12.29
CA THR A 21 -3.86 -4.58 12.02
C THR A 21 -3.85 -3.97 10.60
N PRO A 22 -2.97 -3.00 10.28
CA PRO A 22 -2.85 -2.43 8.95
C PRO A 22 -2.78 -3.48 7.83
N LEU A 23 -1.95 -4.51 8.01
CA LEU A 23 -1.79 -5.59 7.03
C LEU A 23 -3.04 -6.47 6.91
N GLN A 24 -3.75 -6.72 8.02
CA GLN A 24 -5.00 -7.47 7.99
C GLN A 24 -6.10 -6.68 7.30
N LEU A 25 -6.11 -5.35 7.46
CA LEU A 25 -7.04 -4.45 6.79
C LEU A 25 -6.77 -4.39 5.28
N LEU A 26 -5.50 -4.31 4.84
CA LEU A 26 -5.14 -4.42 3.41
C LEU A 26 -5.54 -5.77 2.82
N SER A 27 -5.28 -6.86 3.55
CA SER A 27 -5.72 -8.19 3.13
C SER A 27 -7.24 -8.28 3.04
N LEU A 28 -7.98 -7.64 3.95
CA LEU A 28 -9.44 -7.56 3.87
C LEU A 28 -9.87 -6.79 2.63
N ILE A 29 -9.32 -5.59 2.40
CA ILE A 29 -9.61 -4.75 1.22
C ILE A 29 -9.42 -5.56 -0.07
N SER A 30 -8.29 -6.26 -0.20
CA SER A 30 -7.99 -7.09 -1.36
C SER A 30 -9.05 -8.17 -1.58
N LEU A 31 -9.44 -8.87 -0.52
CA LEU A 31 -10.44 -9.95 -0.60
C LEU A 31 -11.83 -9.39 -0.91
N VAL A 32 -12.26 -8.32 -0.26
CA VAL A 32 -13.63 -7.79 -0.48
C VAL A 32 -13.76 -7.12 -1.85
N HIS A 33 -12.67 -6.60 -2.40
CA HIS A 33 -12.58 -6.21 -3.81
C HIS A 33 -12.73 -7.42 -4.75
N GLU A 34 -11.96 -8.49 -4.51
CA GLU A 34 -12.03 -9.73 -5.30
C GLU A 34 -13.43 -10.37 -5.28
N TYR A 35 -14.09 -10.39 -4.13
CA TYR A 35 -15.45 -10.92 -3.96
C TYR A 35 -16.57 -9.93 -4.30
N GLN A 36 -16.23 -8.69 -4.69
CA GLN A 36 -17.19 -7.65 -5.09
C GLN A 36 -18.21 -7.28 -3.99
N PHE A 37 -17.75 -7.24 -2.74
CA PHE A 37 -18.55 -6.77 -1.60
C PHE A 37 -18.35 -5.26 -1.40
N ASP A 38 -19.03 -4.46 -2.23
CA ASP A 38 -18.83 -3.01 -2.33
C ASP A 38 -18.99 -2.26 -1.00
N GLU A 39 -20.02 -2.56 -0.21
CA GLU A 39 -20.26 -1.89 1.07
C GLU A 39 -19.11 -2.13 2.05
N LEU A 40 -18.68 -3.38 2.20
CA LEU A 40 -17.58 -3.74 3.10
C LEU A 40 -16.23 -3.23 2.56
N PHE A 41 -16.06 -3.17 1.24
CA PHE A 41 -14.91 -2.55 0.60
C PHE A 41 -14.81 -1.08 0.97
N GLN A 42 -15.87 -0.30 0.75
CA GLN A 42 -15.90 1.13 1.09
C GLN A 42 -15.66 1.36 2.58
N ASP A 43 -16.27 0.57 3.46
CA ASP A 43 -16.04 0.67 4.89
C ASP A 43 -14.60 0.36 5.28
N SER A 44 -13.98 -0.64 4.64
CA SER A 44 -12.59 -1.03 4.90
C SER A 44 -11.61 0.03 4.41
N VAL A 45 -11.86 0.61 3.22
CA VAL A 45 -11.09 1.72 2.66
C VAL A 45 -11.17 2.96 3.55
N ASN A 46 -12.39 3.31 4.01
CA ASN A 46 -12.60 4.45 4.91
C ASN A 46 -11.92 4.27 6.27
N LYS A 47 -11.81 3.03 6.75
CA LYS A 47 -11.07 2.70 7.99
C LYS A 47 -9.55 2.80 7.83
N PHE A 48 -9.03 2.73 6.60
CA PHE A 48 -7.59 2.79 6.35
C PHE A 48 -7.06 4.24 6.44
N LYS A 49 -6.39 4.53 7.55
CA LYS A 49 -5.85 5.86 7.87
C LYS A 49 -4.41 6.02 7.39
N PHE A 50 -3.99 7.27 7.18
CA PHE A 50 -2.61 7.60 6.82
C PHE A 50 -1.59 7.06 7.84
N GLU A 51 -1.92 7.11 9.13
CA GLU A 51 -1.10 6.61 10.25
C GLU A 51 -0.77 5.11 10.17
N PHE A 52 -1.48 4.35 9.33
CA PHE A 52 -1.22 2.93 9.12
C PHE A 52 -0.14 2.65 8.07
N ILE A 53 0.29 3.68 7.34
CA ILE A 53 1.37 3.60 6.35
C ILE A 53 2.71 3.76 7.07
N ALA A 54 3.62 2.83 6.83
CA ALA A 54 4.96 2.79 7.40
C ALA A 54 5.95 2.20 6.40
N ASN A 55 7.24 2.42 6.62
CA ASN A 55 8.30 1.88 5.77
C ASN A 55 8.16 0.36 5.57
N ASP A 56 7.82 -0.39 6.62
CA ASP A 56 7.73 -1.85 6.57
C ASP A 56 6.57 -2.37 5.70
N ASN A 57 5.56 -1.54 5.42
CA ASN A 57 4.37 -1.96 4.68
C ASN A 57 4.07 -1.15 3.42
N ILE A 58 4.81 -0.07 3.14
CA ILE A 58 4.54 0.85 2.04
C ILE A 58 4.48 0.14 0.67
N ALA A 59 5.36 -0.83 0.43
CA ALA A 59 5.37 -1.61 -0.81
C ALA A 59 4.06 -2.39 -0.99
N GLN A 60 3.60 -3.07 0.06
CA GLN A 60 2.35 -3.83 0.03
C GLN A 60 1.13 -2.92 -0.09
N VAL A 61 1.12 -1.77 0.59
CA VAL A 61 0.02 -0.80 0.46
C VAL A 61 -0.04 -0.29 -0.97
N PHE A 62 1.11 0.06 -1.57
CA PHE A 62 1.19 0.55 -2.94
C PHE A 62 0.65 -0.49 -3.94
N ASP A 63 1.11 -1.73 -3.84
CA ASP A 63 0.69 -2.80 -4.75
C ASP A 63 -0.81 -3.08 -4.63
N VAL A 64 -1.36 -3.17 -3.40
CA VAL A 64 -2.79 -3.42 -3.19
C VAL A 64 -3.65 -2.26 -3.69
N THR A 65 -3.24 -1.02 -3.42
CA THR A 65 -4.02 0.17 -3.81
C THR A 65 -4.00 0.40 -5.30
N THR A 66 -2.90 0.07 -5.97
CA THR A 66 -2.80 0.07 -7.43
C THR A 66 -3.65 -1.05 -8.04
N LEU A 67 -3.59 -2.27 -7.49
CA LEU A 67 -4.37 -3.42 -7.96
C LEU A 67 -5.89 -3.23 -7.80
N CYS A 68 -6.31 -2.60 -6.69
CA CYS A 68 -7.73 -2.39 -6.38
C CYS A 68 -8.24 -1.00 -6.81
N GLU A 69 -7.42 -0.21 -7.53
CA GLU A 69 -7.75 1.13 -8.03
C GLU A 69 -8.28 2.08 -6.94
N ILE A 70 -7.61 2.13 -5.79
CA ILE A 70 -8.02 2.91 -4.60
C ILE A 70 -7.25 4.23 -4.52
N ASP A 71 -7.65 5.19 -5.35
CA ASP A 71 -6.97 6.49 -5.46
C ASP A 71 -6.77 7.19 -4.11
N SER A 72 -7.76 7.12 -3.22
CA SER A 72 -7.71 7.82 -1.92
C SER A 72 -6.62 7.31 -0.96
N ILE A 73 -6.23 6.04 -1.06
CA ILE A 73 -5.11 5.48 -0.29
C ILE A 73 -3.83 5.59 -1.10
N LEU A 74 -3.90 5.47 -2.43
CA LEU A 74 -2.74 5.64 -3.30
C LEU A 74 -2.14 7.06 -3.17
N GLU A 75 -2.97 8.10 -3.13
CA GLU A 75 -2.54 9.48 -2.85
C GLU A 75 -1.82 9.61 -1.49
N LYS A 76 -2.33 8.94 -0.46
CA LYS A 76 -1.69 8.91 0.87
C LYS A 76 -0.34 8.21 0.82
N CYS A 77 -0.22 7.11 0.08
CA CYS A 77 1.05 6.42 -0.13
C CYS A 77 2.06 7.34 -0.80
N TRP A 78 1.61 8.07 -1.82
CA TRP A 78 2.44 9.00 -2.55
C TRP A 78 2.95 10.15 -1.68
N ILE A 79 2.09 10.76 -0.86
CA ILE A 79 2.50 11.79 0.10
C ILE A 79 3.59 11.23 1.04
N PHE A 80 3.38 10.02 1.58
CA PHE A 80 4.36 9.38 2.45
C PHE A 80 5.71 9.13 1.74
N LEU A 81 5.67 8.65 0.49
CA LEU A 81 6.87 8.41 -0.32
C LEU A 81 7.63 9.69 -0.63
N GLU A 82 6.93 10.77 -0.98
CA GLU A 82 7.53 12.06 -1.29
C GLU A 82 8.18 12.71 -0.05
N GLU A 83 7.47 12.71 1.07
CA GLU A 83 7.95 13.27 2.34
C GLU A 83 9.18 12.52 2.89
N ASN A 84 9.33 11.24 2.56
CA ASN A 84 10.43 10.38 3.05
C ASN A 84 11.40 9.96 1.92
N SER A 85 11.33 10.61 0.77
CA SER A 85 12.02 10.24 -0.48
C SER A 85 13.52 9.96 -0.29
N GLU A 86 14.27 10.90 0.31
CA GLU A 86 15.70 10.72 0.58
C GLU A 86 16.00 9.51 1.49
N THR A 87 15.15 9.28 2.50
CA THR A 87 15.32 8.18 3.47
C THR A 87 15.03 6.83 2.81
N ILE A 88 14.02 6.78 1.95
CA ILE A 88 13.62 5.57 1.22
C ILE A 88 14.70 5.17 0.23
N VAL A 89 15.22 6.12 -0.56
CA VAL A 89 16.28 5.86 -1.53
C VAL A 89 17.58 5.44 -0.85
N SER A 90 17.90 6.02 0.31
CA SER A 90 19.08 5.65 1.09
C SER A 90 18.97 4.26 1.73
N ASN A 91 17.75 3.76 1.96
CA ASN A 91 17.50 2.45 2.54
C ASN A 91 17.33 1.39 1.44
N LEU A 92 18.45 0.82 1.00
CA LEU A 92 18.48 -0.17 -0.07
C LEU A 92 17.67 -1.44 0.27
N ASP A 93 17.65 -1.86 1.54
CA ASP A 93 16.88 -3.02 1.97
C ASP A 93 15.38 -2.79 1.77
N LEU A 94 14.89 -1.59 2.13
CA LEU A 94 13.50 -1.21 1.87
C LEU A 94 13.23 -1.10 0.36
N PHE A 95 14.10 -0.41 -0.37
CA PHE A 95 13.92 -0.19 -1.81
C PHE A 95 13.92 -1.52 -2.60
N SER A 96 14.65 -2.53 -2.14
CA SER A 96 14.64 -3.89 -2.71
C SER A 96 13.28 -4.59 -2.65
N THR A 97 12.41 -4.17 -1.72
CA THR A 97 11.05 -4.74 -1.58
C THR A 97 10.06 -4.20 -2.60
N PHE A 98 10.41 -3.15 -3.34
CA PHE A 98 9.48 -2.49 -4.25
C PHE A 98 9.25 -3.32 -5.51
N SER A 99 8.01 -3.35 -5.98
CA SER A 99 7.65 -3.97 -7.24
C SER A 99 8.20 -3.16 -8.42
N LEU A 100 8.37 -3.80 -9.59
CA LEU A 100 8.79 -3.10 -10.81
C LEU A 100 7.87 -1.92 -11.15
N GLU A 101 6.57 -2.10 -10.92
CA GLU A 101 5.56 -1.07 -11.15
C GLU A 101 5.78 0.13 -10.22
N MET A 102 5.99 -0.11 -8.92
CA MET A 102 6.29 0.93 -7.94
C MET A 102 7.58 1.68 -8.28
N VAL A 103 8.66 0.97 -8.62
CA VAL A 103 9.94 1.60 -9.00
C VAL A 103 9.78 2.47 -10.25
N ASN A 104 9.11 1.97 -11.29
CA ASN A 104 8.83 2.76 -12.48
C ASN A 104 7.99 3.99 -12.14
N ALA A 105 6.96 3.83 -11.31
CA ALA A 105 6.09 4.92 -10.91
C ALA A 105 6.85 5.99 -10.12
N ILE A 106 7.81 5.62 -9.26
CA ILE A 106 8.69 6.55 -8.53
C ILE A 106 9.59 7.31 -9.51
N VAL A 107 10.31 6.59 -10.39
CA VAL A 107 11.30 7.17 -11.30
C VAL A 107 10.66 8.12 -12.32
N LEU A 108 9.42 7.86 -12.73
CA LEU A 108 8.68 8.72 -13.66
C LEU A 108 8.02 9.92 -12.99
N ARG A 109 8.06 10.03 -11.67
CA ARG A 109 7.31 11.05 -10.93
C ARG A 109 8.14 12.30 -10.71
N ASP A 110 7.66 13.42 -11.25
CA ASP A 110 8.30 14.73 -11.10
C ASP A 110 8.28 15.28 -9.65
N THR A 111 7.47 14.69 -8.76
CA THR A 111 7.30 15.13 -7.37
C THR A 111 8.15 14.36 -6.37
N PHE A 112 8.86 13.32 -6.80
CA PHE A 112 9.72 12.52 -5.92
C PHE A 112 11.12 13.13 -5.83
N TYR A 113 11.35 13.97 -4.81
CA TYR A 113 12.59 14.74 -4.68
C TYR A 113 13.66 14.03 -3.84
N ALA A 114 14.56 13.31 -4.50
CA ALA A 114 15.81 12.84 -3.92
C ALA A 114 16.98 13.15 -4.87
N ASN A 115 18.22 13.05 -4.38
CA ASN A 115 19.39 13.22 -5.24
C ASN A 115 19.42 12.15 -6.33
N GLU A 116 19.52 12.57 -7.59
CA GLU A 116 19.50 11.69 -8.77
C GLU A 116 20.56 10.58 -8.70
N ILE A 117 21.72 10.88 -8.11
CA ILE A 117 22.78 9.89 -7.92
C ILE A 117 22.32 8.78 -6.96
N ASP A 118 21.61 9.15 -5.90
CA ASP A 118 21.12 8.20 -4.90
C ASP A 118 19.98 7.37 -5.48
N ILE A 119 19.07 7.97 -6.26
CA ILE A 119 18.01 7.26 -6.99
C ILE A 119 18.63 6.23 -7.94
N PHE A 120 19.64 6.64 -8.72
CA PHE A 120 20.34 5.74 -9.65
C PHE A 120 21.00 4.58 -8.90
N ASN A 121 21.67 4.85 -7.77
CA ASN A 121 22.28 3.80 -6.95
C ASN A 121 21.25 2.83 -6.37
N ALA A 122 20.10 3.32 -5.91
CA ALA A 122 19.02 2.49 -5.39
C ALA A 122 18.44 1.57 -6.47
N VAL A 123 18.18 2.10 -7.66
CA VAL A 123 17.71 1.30 -8.82
C VAL A 123 18.75 0.28 -9.26
N MET A 124 20.04 0.63 -9.25
CA MET A 124 21.14 -0.29 -9.55
C MET A 124 21.23 -1.45 -8.54
N ALA A 125 20.98 -1.16 -7.25
CA ALA A 125 20.99 -2.17 -6.19
C ALA A 125 19.72 -3.03 -6.18
N TRP A 126 18.58 -2.51 -6.63
CA TRP A 126 17.29 -3.22 -6.68
C TRP A 126 17.32 -4.52 -7.51
N HIS A 127 18.19 -4.61 -8.51
CA HIS A 127 18.30 -5.77 -9.40
C HIS A 127 19.47 -6.73 -9.06
N GLN A 128 20.20 -6.50 -7.96
CA GLN A 128 21.33 -7.34 -7.54
C GLN A 128 20.91 -8.39 -6.51
#